data_AF-A0A242DBZ7-F1
#
_entry.id   AF-A0A242DBZ7-F1
#
_cell.length_a   1.000
_cell.length_b   1.000
_cell.length_c   1.000
_cell.angle_alpha   90.00
_cell.angle_beta   90.00
_cell.angle_gamma   90.00
#
_symmetry.space_group_name_H-M   'P 1'
#
loop_
_entity.id
_entity.type
_entity.pdbx_description
1 polymer ?
#
loop_
_entity_poly.entity_id
_entity_poly.type
_entity_poly.pdbx_seq_one_letter_code
_entity_poly.pdbx_strand_id
1 'polypeptide(L)'
;MRTIITFLIVFGVLVIVHEFGHFFFAKRAGILVREFSIGMGPKLIAHMGKDGTTYTLRLLPIGGYVRMAGMEDEETELSPGMPLSVELTSNNEIRRINVSKKIQLPNSIPMELISADLVDDLVIKGYVNGDESQETTYKVQHDATVIEESGTEVRIAPRDVQFQSAKLGSRILTNFAGPMNNFILTIIL
;
A
#
# COMPACT_ATOMS: atom_id res chain seq x y z
N MET A 1 5.26 33.88 -15.05
CA MET A 1 5.59 32.48 -15.41
C MET A 1 6.81 31.94 -14.67
N ARG A 2 7.98 32.62 -14.67
CA ARG A 2 9.19 32.14 -13.96
C ARG A 2 8.98 31.88 -12.45
N THR A 3 8.26 32.77 -11.75
CA THR A 3 7.98 32.63 -10.31
C THR A 3 7.14 31.39 -9.99
N ILE A 4 6.13 31.10 -10.80
CA ILE A 4 5.24 29.94 -10.59
C ILE A 4 6.02 28.63 -10.80
N ILE A 5 6.83 28.55 -11.86
CA ILE A 5 7.64 27.37 -12.13
C ILE A 5 8.67 27.15 -11.01
N THR A 6 9.34 28.22 -10.56
CA THR A 6 10.30 28.15 -9.45
C THR A 6 9.61 27.72 -8.15
N PHE A 7 8.44 28.28 -7.85
CA PHE A 7 7.63 27.90 -6.70
C PHE A 7 7.27 26.42 -6.73
N LEU A 8 6.77 25.90 -7.85
CA LEU A 8 6.41 24.49 -7.98
C LEU A 8 7.61 23.56 -7.78
N ILE A 9 8.78 23.94 -8.29
CA ILE A 9 10.00 23.15 -8.11
C ILE A 9 10.42 23.14 -6.63
N VAL A 10 10.51 24.30 -5.98
CA VAL A 10 10.92 24.40 -4.57
C VAL A 10 9.92 23.70 -3.66
N PHE A 11 8.63 23.91 -3.88
CA PHE A 11 7.57 23.24 -3.13
C PHE A 11 7.59 21.72 -3.34
N GLY A 12 7.79 21.27 -4.58
CA GLY A 12 7.92 19.85 -4.90
C GLY A 12 9.09 19.19 -4.17
N VAL A 13 10.26 19.84 -4.16
CA VAL A 13 11.43 19.34 -3.41
C VAL A 13 11.15 19.29 -1.91
N LEU A 14 10.54 20.33 -1.34
CA LEU A 14 10.17 20.38 0.08
C LEU A 14 9.25 19.22 0.46
N VAL A 15 8.21 18.95 -0.34
CA VAL A 15 7.30 17.84 -0.06
C VAL A 15 7.99 16.49 -0.22
N ILE A 16 8.77 16.28 -1.28
CA ILE A 16 9.47 15.01 -1.48
C ILE A 16 10.41 14.71 -0.31
N VAL A 17 11.16 15.71 0.18
CA VAL A 17 12.07 15.55 1.32
C VAL A 17 11.30 15.27 2.62
N HIS A 18 10.14 15.90 2.81
CA HIS A 18 9.23 15.64 3.92
C HIS A 18 8.74 14.19 3.91
N GLU A 19 8.11 13.76 2.83
CA GLU A 19 7.57 12.41 2.70
C GLU A 19 8.70 11.37 2.79
N PHE A 20 9.85 11.65 2.19
CA PHE A 20 11.02 10.77 2.29
C PHE A 20 11.48 10.57 3.74
N GLY A 21 11.29 11.56 4.62
CA GLY A 21 11.55 11.42 6.05
C GLY A 21 10.68 10.34 6.67
N HIS A 22 9.36 10.45 6.50
CA HIS A 22 8.43 9.43 6.99
C HIS A 22 8.77 8.05 6.43
N PHE A 23 9.00 7.97 5.12
CA PHE A 23 9.38 6.73 4.44
C PHE A 23 10.65 6.09 5.03
N PHE A 24 11.74 6.86 5.13
CA PHE A 24 13.03 6.35 5.57
C PHE A 24 12.96 5.77 7.00
N PHE A 25 12.34 6.51 7.93
CA PHE A 25 12.23 6.07 9.31
C PHE A 25 11.21 4.94 9.49
N ALA A 26 10.12 4.92 8.71
CA ALA A 26 9.19 3.80 8.69
C ALA A 26 9.89 2.48 8.26
N LYS A 27 10.61 2.50 7.13
CA LYS A 27 11.34 1.31 6.65
C LYS A 27 12.39 0.84 7.65
N ARG A 28 13.11 1.77 8.29
CA ARG A 28 14.10 1.45 9.34
C ARG A 28 13.46 0.86 10.60
N ALA A 29 12.22 1.26 10.90
CA ALA A 29 11.45 0.75 12.03
C ALA A 29 10.80 -0.63 11.76
N GLY A 30 10.94 -1.18 10.55
CA GLY A 30 10.28 -2.42 10.15
C GLY A 30 8.81 -2.23 9.76
N ILE A 31 8.35 -0.98 9.64
CA ILE A 31 6.98 -0.66 9.26
C ILE A 31 6.88 -0.76 7.73
N LEU A 32 5.93 -1.55 7.25
CA LEU A 32 5.65 -1.64 5.83
C LEU A 32 5.04 -0.33 5.34
N VAL A 33 5.72 0.30 4.39
CA VAL A 33 5.12 1.35 3.56
C VAL A 33 4.45 0.65 2.39
N ARG A 34 3.11 0.69 2.32
CA ARG A 34 2.33 0.05 1.25
C ARG A 34 2.43 0.86 -0.05
N GLU A 35 2.41 2.19 0.05
CA GLU A 35 2.56 3.08 -1.11
C GLU A 35 3.40 4.32 -0.75
N PHE A 36 4.31 4.71 -1.64
CA PHE A 36 5.02 5.98 -1.59
C PHE A 36 4.67 6.77 -2.86
N SER A 37 3.95 7.87 -2.71
CA SER A 37 3.43 8.64 -3.84
C SER A 37 4.10 10.00 -3.96
N ILE A 38 4.55 10.31 -5.17
CA ILE A 38 5.01 11.65 -5.55
C ILE A 38 3.92 12.32 -6.38
N GLY A 39 3.44 13.45 -5.89
CA GLY A 39 2.34 14.19 -6.49
C GLY A 39 0.96 13.69 -6.06
N MET A 40 -0.08 14.25 -6.69
CA MET A 40 -1.48 13.99 -6.40
C MET A 40 -2.30 13.78 -7.69
N GLY A 41 -3.56 13.36 -7.50
CA GLY A 41 -4.50 13.18 -8.60
C GLY A 41 -4.31 11.87 -9.36
N PRO A 42 -4.64 11.83 -10.67
CA PRO A 42 -4.56 10.62 -11.49
C PRO A 42 -3.14 10.05 -11.53
N LYS A 43 -3.05 8.73 -11.39
CA LYS A 43 -1.79 8.02 -11.44
C LYS A 43 -1.27 7.90 -12.87
N LEU A 44 0.00 8.21 -13.06
CA LEU A 44 0.70 8.04 -14.32
C LEU A 44 1.46 6.70 -14.35
N ILE A 45 2.19 6.42 -13.27
CA ILE A 45 3.06 5.23 -13.17
C ILE A 45 2.90 4.62 -11.78
N ALA A 46 2.83 3.30 -11.72
CA ALA A 46 2.94 2.52 -10.49
C ALA A 46 4.03 1.45 -10.67
N HIS A 47 4.92 1.33 -9.71
CA HIS A 47 5.94 0.29 -9.69
C HIS A 47 6.08 -0.28 -8.29
N MET A 48 5.90 -1.59 -8.15
CA MET A 48 6.15 -2.28 -6.89
C MET A 48 7.65 -2.62 -6.78
N GLY A 49 8.30 -2.06 -5.76
CA GLY A 49 9.68 -2.35 -5.43
C GLY A 49 9.86 -3.71 -4.77
N LYS A 50 11.09 -4.22 -4.79
CA LYS A 50 11.47 -5.47 -4.11
C LYS A 50 11.31 -5.41 -2.59
N ASP A 51 11.23 -4.20 -2.04
CA ASP A 51 11.03 -3.91 -0.63
C ASP A 51 9.55 -3.97 -0.23
N GLY A 52 8.65 -4.34 -1.14
CA GLY A 52 7.20 -4.46 -0.92
C GLY A 52 6.44 -3.13 -0.95
N THR A 53 7.11 -2.03 -1.28
CA THR A 53 6.50 -0.70 -1.39
C THR A 53 6.12 -0.39 -2.83
N THR A 54 4.90 0.09 -3.04
CA THR A 54 4.46 0.57 -4.36
C THR A 54 4.80 2.04 -4.53
N TYR A 55 5.72 2.34 -5.42
CA TYR A 55 6.10 3.70 -5.78
C TYR A 55 5.18 4.22 -6.88
N THR A 56 4.53 5.35 -6.64
CA THR A 56 3.60 5.94 -7.62
C THR A 56 3.99 7.36 -7.98
N LEU A 57 3.89 7.67 -9.27
CA LEU A 57 4.03 9.02 -9.80
C LEU A 57 2.68 9.46 -10.34
N ARG A 58 2.20 10.63 -9.88
CA ARG A 58 0.89 11.18 -10.23
C ARG A 58 1.03 12.47 -11.02
N LEU A 59 -0.05 12.81 -11.74
CA LEU A 59 -0.05 13.90 -12.72
C LEU A 59 0.23 15.27 -12.11
N LEU A 60 -0.33 15.55 -10.93
CA LEU A 60 -0.17 16.85 -10.30
C LEU A 60 1.12 16.83 -9.45
N PRO A 61 2.13 17.66 -9.76
CA PRO A 61 3.40 17.67 -9.02
C PRO A 61 3.29 18.40 -7.66
N ILE A 62 2.08 18.56 -7.15
CA ILE A 62 1.78 19.15 -5.85
C ILE A 62 1.52 18.02 -4.87
N GLY A 63 2.21 18.06 -3.73
CA GLY A 63 2.01 17.08 -2.68
C GLY A 63 2.71 15.74 -2.93
N GLY A 64 2.33 14.78 -2.11
CA GLY A 64 2.83 13.43 -2.03
C GLY A 64 2.30 12.81 -0.74
N TYR A 65 2.45 11.51 -0.57
CA TYR A 65 2.09 10.85 0.69
C TYR A 65 2.86 9.54 0.87
N VAL A 66 3.07 9.18 2.13
CA VAL A 66 3.59 7.88 2.54
C VAL A 66 2.50 7.10 3.26
N ARG A 67 2.04 6.05 2.61
CA ARG A 67 0.97 5.20 3.11
C ARG A 67 1.53 4.02 3.89
N MET A 68 1.39 4.05 5.21
CA MET A 68 1.99 3.13 6.18
C MET A 68 0.98 2.10 6.68
N ALA A 69 1.42 0.85 6.79
CA ALA A 69 0.60 -0.23 7.32
C ALA A 69 0.13 0.06 8.76
N GLY A 70 -1.15 -0.20 9.06
CA GLY A 70 -1.72 -0.08 10.41
C GLY A 70 -1.96 1.35 10.90
N MET A 71 -2.07 2.33 9.98
CA MET A 71 -2.64 3.65 10.25
C MET A 71 -4.09 3.69 9.75
N GLU A 72 -4.98 4.28 10.56
CA GLU A 72 -6.46 4.07 10.57
C GLU A 72 -7.20 4.38 9.26
N ASP A 73 -6.57 5.01 8.27
CA ASP A 73 -7.23 5.49 7.05
C ASP A 73 -6.80 4.77 5.75
N GLU A 74 -6.01 3.69 5.83
CA GLU A 74 -5.31 3.14 4.65
C GLU A 74 -5.39 1.62 4.45
N GLU A 75 -6.27 0.94 5.19
CA GLU A 75 -6.53 -0.48 4.98
C GLU A 75 -7.46 -0.71 3.79
N THR A 76 -7.16 -1.75 3.02
CA THR A 76 -8.03 -2.13 1.89
C THR A 76 -9.20 -2.89 2.49
N GLU A 77 -10.34 -2.22 2.69
CA GLU A 77 -11.52 -2.84 3.27
C GLU A 77 -12.10 -3.91 2.33
N LEU A 78 -11.87 -5.18 2.67
CA LEU A 78 -12.47 -6.32 2.00
C LEU A 78 -13.80 -6.65 2.69
N SER A 79 -14.91 -6.24 2.07
CA SER A 79 -16.26 -6.45 2.63
C SER A 79 -16.87 -7.79 2.16
N PRO A 80 -17.60 -8.52 3.03
CA PRO A 80 -18.37 -9.69 2.63
C PRO A 80 -19.31 -9.40 1.44
N GLY A 81 -19.46 -10.36 0.53
CA GLY A 81 -20.21 -10.24 -0.73
C GLY A 81 -19.43 -9.57 -1.86
N MET A 82 -18.19 -9.12 -1.63
CA MET A 82 -17.40 -8.48 -2.67
C MET A 82 -16.89 -9.51 -3.68
N PRO A 83 -17.10 -9.29 -5.00
CA PRO A 83 -16.47 -10.11 -6.02
C PRO A 83 -14.99 -9.77 -6.12
N LEU A 84 -14.15 -10.79 -6.02
CA LEU A 84 -12.70 -10.66 -6.20
C LEU A 84 -12.17 -11.85 -6.99
N SER A 85 -10.91 -11.76 -7.40
CA SER A 85 -10.21 -12.88 -8.03
C SER A 85 -8.87 -13.10 -7.36
N VAL A 86 -8.46 -14.35 -7.19
CA VAL A 86 -7.20 -14.71 -6.52
C VAL A 86 -6.28 -15.47 -7.46
N GLU A 87 -4.99 -15.13 -7.42
CA GLU A 87 -3.91 -15.87 -8.06
C GLU A 87 -3.26 -16.78 -7.00
N LEU A 88 -3.30 -18.08 -7.23
CA LEU A 88 -2.69 -19.08 -6.36
C LEU A 88 -1.26 -19.41 -6.80
N THR A 89 -0.43 -19.77 -5.84
CA THR A 89 0.88 -20.38 -6.08
C THR A 89 0.78 -21.89 -6.31
N SER A 90 1.91 -22.53 -6.63
CA SER A 90 2.03 -23.99 -6.69
C SER A 90 1.67 -24.71 -5.38
N ASN A 91 1.69 -24.00 -4.24
CA ASN A 91 1.40 -24.56 -2.93
C ASN A 91 -0.06 -24.31 -2.49
N ASN A 92 -0.92 -23.85 -3.40
CA ASN A 92 -2.33 -23.53 -3.11
C ASN A 92 -2.50 -22.39 -2.09
N GLU A 93 -1.56 -21.46 -2.05
CA GLU A 93 -1.61 -20.22 -1.25
C GLU A 93 -1.86 -19.02 -2.17
N ILE A 94 -2.67 -18.07 -1.72
CA ILE A 94 -2.95 -16.83 -2.43
C ILE A 94 -1.72 -15.94 -2.43
N ARG A 95 -1.23 -15.63 -3.63
CA ARG A 95 -0.15 -14.67 -3.87
C ARG A 95 -0.67 -13.30 -4.23
N ARG A 96 -1.74 -13.24 -5.03
CA ARG A 96 -2.36 -11.97 -5.42
C ARG A 96 -3.86 -12.03 -5.27
N ILE A 97 -4.41 -10.93 -4.80
CA ILE A 97 -5.85 -10.68 -4.65
C ILE A 97 -6.17 -9.53 -5.58
N ASN A 98 -7.19 -9.66 -6.41
CA ASN A 98 -7.59 -8.60 -7.32
C ASN A 98 -9.05 -8.26 -7.14
N VAL A 99 -9.26 -7.02 -6.72
CA VAL A 99 -10.54 -6.40 -6.45
C VAL A 99 -10.93 -5.43 -7.58
N SER A 100 -9.99 -5.16 -8.49
CA SER A 100 -10.20 -4.24 -9.60
C SER A 100 -10.96 -4.89 -10.75
N LYS A 101 -11.99 -4.20 -11.25
CA LYS A 101 -12.66 -4.55 -12.51
C LYS A 101 -11.83 -4.19 -13.76
N LYS A 102 -10.74 -3.42 -13.58
CA LYS A 102 -9.93 -2.88 -14.69
C LYS A 102 -8.80 -3.80 -15.11
N ILE A 103 -8.35 -4.67 -14.20
CA ILE A 103 -7.19 -5.53 -14.38
C ILE A 103 -7.67 -6.97 -14.33
N GLN A 104 -7.28 -7.79 -15.31
CA GLN A 104 -7.51 -9.22 -15.30
C GLN A 104 -6.18 -9.92 -15.00
N LEU A 105 -6.19 -10.81 -14.02
CA LEU A 105 -5.04 -11.62 -13.69
C LEU A 105 -5.04 -12.90 -14.55
N PRO A 106 -3.90 -13.30 -15.12
CA PRO A 106 -3.80 -14.59 -15.80
C PRO A 106 -3.95 -15.72 -14.78
N ASN A 107 -4.76 -16.74 -15.09
CA ASN A 107 -4.99 -17.92 -14.24
C ASN A 107 -5.55 -17.61 -12.84
N SER A 108 -6.34 -16.52 -12.70
CA SER A 108 -7.01 -16.23 -11.44
C SER A 108 -8.31 -17.01 -11.26
N ILE A 109 -8.62 -17.34 -10.02
CA ILE A 109 -9.87 -17.98 -9.62
C ILE A 109 -10.84 -16.89 -9.14
N PRO A 110 -11.99 -16.70 -9.80
CA PRO A 110 -13.01 -15.77 -9.32
C PRO A 110 -13.68 -16.34 -8.07
N MET A 111 -13.88 -15.48 -7.07
CA MET A 111 -14.57 -15.84 -5.84
C MET A 111 -15.39 -14.68 -5.27
N GLU A 112 -16.46 -15.01 -4.58
CA GLU A 112 -17.23 -14.08 -3.76
C GLU A 112 -16.76 -14.18 -2.32
N LEU A 113 -16.35 -13.04 -1.76
CA LEU A 113 -15.76 -13.00 -0.43
C LEU A 113 -16.81 -13.23 0.65
N ILE A 114 -16.56 -14.14 1.59
CA ILE A 114 -17.34 -14.29 2.82
C ILE A 114 -16.66 -13.55 3.95
N SER A 115 -15.36 -13.77 4.11
CA SER A 115 -14.52 -13.10 5.11
C SER A 115 -13.06 -13.16 4.71
N ALA A 116 -12.29 -12.14 5.09
CA ALA A 116 -10.85 -12.08 4.91
C ALA A 116 -10.21 -11.66 6.23
N ASP A 117 -9.21 -12.41 6.66
CA ASP A 117 -8.26 -11.98 7.68
C ASP A 117 -6.88 -11.91 7.04
N LEU A 118 -6.42 -10.68 6.79
CA LEU A 118 -5.11 -10.41 6.19
C LEU A 118 -4.08 -9.90 7.22
N VAL A 119 -4.42 -9.94 8.51
CA VAL A 119 -3.62 -9.36 9.59
C VAL A 119 -3.06 -10.45 10.49
N ASP A 120 -3.91 -11.34 10.98
CA ASP A 120 -3.57 -12.35 11.97
C ASP A 120 -3.48 -13.74 11.35
N ASP A 121 -4.60 -14.27 10.86
CA ASP A 121 -4.68 -15.66 10.40
C ASP A 121 -4.20 -15.85 8.95
N LEU A 122 -4.11 -14.76 8.16
CA LEU A 122 -3.74 -14.78 6.74
C LEU A 122 -4.58 -15.78 5.94
N VAL A 123 -5.90 -15.63 5.98
CA VAL A 123 -6.87 -16.48 5.30
C VAL A 123 -7.92 -15.67 4.57
N ILE A 124 -8.36 -16.18 3.42
CA ILE A 124 -9.53 -15.69 2.70
C ILE A 124 -10.51 -16.85 2.55
N LYS A 125 -11.77 -16.57 2.86
CA LYS A 125 -12.88 -17.50 2.75
C LYS A 125 -13.89 -16.95 1.75
N GLY A 126 -14.36 -17.81 0.85
CA GLY A 126 -15.34 -17.40 -0.14
C GLY A 126 -15.89 -18.53 -0.98
N TYR A 127 -16.89 -18.20 -1.78
CA TYR A 127 -17.49 -19.10 -2.76
C TYR A 127 -16.75 -18.97 -4.09
N VAL A 128 -16.27 -20.09 -4.63
CA VAL A 128 -15.52 -20.12 -5.88
C VAL A 128 -16.48 -20.38 -7.04
N ASN A 129 -16.34 -19.63 -8.14
CA ASN A 129 -17.16 -19.79 -9.35
C ASN A 129 -18.69 -19.67 -9.13
N GLY A 130 -19.13 -18.99 -8.07
CA GLY A 130 -20.55 -18.79 -7.78
C GLY A 130 -21.28 -20.03 -7.23
N ASP A 131 -20.54 -21.07 -6.81
CA ASP A 131 -21.13 -22.17 -6.06
C ASP A 131 -21.24 -21.80 -4.58
N GLU A 132 -22.39 -21.23 -4.20
CA GLU A 132 -22.73 -20.88 -2.81
C GLU A 132 -22.79 -22.08 -1.86
N SER A 133 -22.70 -23.32 -2.38
CA SER A 133 -22.74 -24.54 -1.56
C SER A 133 -21.36 -24.97 -1.04
N GLN A 134 -20.27 -24.48 -1.63
CA GLN A 134 -18.90 -24.86 -1.25
C GLN A 134 -18.07 -23.65 -0.79
N GLU A 135 -18.03 -23.44 0.52
CA GLU A 135 -17.10 -22.51 1.16
C GLU A 135 -15.67 -23.04 0.98
N THR A 136 -14.83 -22.27 0.29
CA THR A 136 -13.41 -22.58 0.15
C THR A 136 -12.58 -21.59 0.96
N THR A 137 -11.67 -22.13 1.78
CA THR A 137 -10.68 -21.34 2.52
C THR A 137 -9.32 -21.49 1.87
N TYR A 138 -8.68 -20.37 1.55
CA TYR A 138 -7.32 -20.32 1.08
C TYR A 138 -6.43 -19.59 2.09
N LYS A 139 -5.22 -20.11 2.30
CA LYS A 139 -4.17 -19.38 3.01
C LYS A 139 -3.62 -18.29 2.11
N VAL A 140 -3.24 -17.17 2.71
CA VAL A 140 -2.65 -16.02 2.04
C VAL A 140 -1.18 -15.94 2.39
N GLN A 141 -0.34 -15.71 1.38
CA GLN A 141 1.09 -15.53 1.63
C GLN A 141 1.32 -14.23 2.41
N HIS A 142 2.30 -14.24 3.32
CA HIS A 142 2.67 -13.08 4.13
C HIS A 142 3.11 -11.86 3.29
N ASP A 143 3.59 -12.11 2.08
CA ASP A 143 3.99 -11.10 1.10
C ASP A 143 3.02 -10.98 -0.08
N ALA A 144 1.81 -11.52 0.06
CA ALA A 144 0.77 -11.38 -0.95
C ALA A 144 0.44 -9.92 -1.25
N THR A 145 -0.10 -9.69 -2.43
CA THR A 145 -0.50 -8.36 -2.89
C THR A 145 -2.01 -8.28 -3.12
N VAL A 146 -2.55 -7.07 -2.97
CA VAL A 146 -3.93 -6.72 -3.29
C VAL A 146 -3.90 -5.66 -4.39
N ILE A 147 -4.59 -5.92 -5.49
CA ILE A 147 -4.89 -4.95 -6.52
C ILE A 147 -6.22 -4.29 -6.16
N GLU A 148 -6.13 -3.05 -5.69
CA GLU A 148 -7.28 -2.26 -5.26
C GLU A 148 -8.15 -1.84 -6.45
N GLU A 149 -9.37 -1.36 -6.18
CA GLU A 149 -10.27 -0.84 -7.23
C GLU A 149 -9.63 0.25 -8.09
N SER A 150 -8.72 1.04 -7.49
CA SER A 150 -7.92 2.06 -8.14
C SER A 150 -6.99 1.50 -9.24
N GLY A 151 -6.77 0.19 -9.25
CA GLY A 151 -5.77 -0.52 -10.08
C GLY A 151 -4.38 -0.53 -9.45
N THR A 152 -4.24 -0.10 -8.19
CA THR A 152 -2.97 -0.10 -7.47
C THR A 152 -2.72 -1.46 -6.86
N GLU A 153 -1.64 -2.11 -7.27
CA GLU A 153 -1.13 -3.28 -6.55
C GLU A 153 -0.34 -2.80 -5.32
N VAL A 154 -0.73 -3.25 -4.14
CA VAL A 154 -0.09 -2.96 -2.84
C VAL A 154 0.09 -4.26 -2.07
N ARG A 155 1.13 -4.35 -1.24
CA ARG A 155 1.31 -5.52 -0.37
C ARG A 155 0.26 -5.53 0.76
N ILE A 156 -0.18 -6.72 1.18
CA ILE A 156 -0.94 -6.87 2.43
C ILE A 156 -0.08 -6.49 3.64
N ALA A 157 -0.72 -6.22 4.78
CA ALA A 157 -0.05 -5.76 5.99
C ALA A 157 -0.35 -6.67 7.19
N PRO A 158 0.33 -7.84 7.29
CA PRO A 158 0.25 -8.70 8.46
C PRO A 158 0.70 -7.94 9.72
N ARG A 159 0.27 -8.40 10.90
CA ARG A 159 0.44 -7.65 12.16
C ARG A 159 1.88 -7.22 12.42
N ASP A 160 2.87 -8.07 12.12
CA ASP A 160 4.29 -7.85 12.43
C ASP A 160 4.91 -6.62 11.72
N VAL A 161 4.38 -6.25 10.55
CA VAL A 161 4.88 -5.11 9.75
C VAL A 161 4.05 -3.82 9.92
N GLN A 162 3.04 -3.83 10.80
CA GLN A 162 2.20 -2.66 11.04
C GLN A 162 2.87 -1.61 11.93
N PHE A 163 2.45 -0.35 11.79
CA PHE A 163 2.90 0.79 12.59
C PHE A 163 2.77 0.51 14.09
N GLN A 164 1.67 -0.11 14.53
CA GLN A 164 1.42 -0.41 15.93
C GLN A 164 2.38 -1.43 16.54
N SER A 165 2.96 -2.29 15.71
CA SER A 165 3.94 -3.31 16.12
C SER A 165 5.33 -2.74 16.32
N ALA A 166 5.61 -1.54 15.79
CA ALA A 166 6.88 -0.86 16.01
C ALA A 166 7.03 -0.36 17.46
N LYS A 167 8.29 -0.22 17.91
CA LYS A 167 8.61 0.36 19.22
C LYS A 167 8.08 1.79 19.32
N LEU A 168 7.66 2.22 20.51
CA LEU A 168 7.10 3.56 20.74
C LEU A 168 8.02 4.68 20.24
N GLY A 169 9.33 4.59 20.53
CA GLY A 169 10.30 5.58 20.05
C GLY A 169 10.41 5.62 18.52
N SER A 170 10.31 4.46 17.87
CA SER A 170 10.31 4.38 16.40
C SER A 170 9.04 4.99 15.81
N ARG A 171 7.87 4.75 16.41
CA ARG A 171 6.61 5.37 16.00
C ARG A 171 6.65 6.90 16.09
N ILE A 172 7.11 7.41 17.24
CA ILE A 172 7.25 8.86 17.46
C ILE A 172 8.20 9.47 16.43
N LEU A 173 9.36 8.83 16.21
CA LEU A 173 10.35 9.31 15.26
C LEU A 173 9.81 9.30 13.83
N THR A 174 9.12 8.24 13.42
CA THR A 174 8.47 8.16 12.10
C THR A 174 7.43 9.26 11.91
N ASN A 175 6.61 9.57 12.93
CA ASN A 175 5.63 10.66 12.86
C ASN A 175 6.28 12.05 12.78
N PHE A 176 7.46 12.23 13.35
CA PHE A 176 8.15 13.52 13.33
C PHE A 176 9.18 13.66 12.19
N ALA A 177 9.46 12.56 11.48
CA ALA A 177 10.53 12.50 10.49
C ALA A 177 10.37 13.49 9.33
N GLY A 178 9.15 13.69 8.84
CA GLY A 178 8.90 14.65 7.76
C GLY A 178 9.24 16.09 8.14
N PRO A 179 8.66 16.64 9.23
CA PRO A 179 9.04 17.96 9.72
C PRO A 179 10.53 18.11 10.00
N MET A 180 11.15 17.09 10.61
CA MET A 180 12.59 17.08 10.89
C MET A 180 13.43 17.18 9.61
N ASN A 181 13.09 16.41 8.58
CA ASN A 181 13.81 16.45 7.30
C ASN A 181 13.72 17.81 6.61
N ASN A 182 12.55 18.46 6.66
CA ASN A 182 12.42 19.81 6.13
C ASN A 182 13.30 20.80 6.92
N PHE A 183 13.39 20.66 8.24
CA PHE A 183 14.26 21.50 9.06
C PHE A 183 15.73 21.31 8.70
N ILE A 184 16.18 20.06 8.49
CA ILE A 184 17.53 19.76 8.03
C ILE A 184 17.78 20.38 6.64
N LEU A 185 16.81 20.26 5.73
CA LEU A 185 16.92 20.85 4.39
C LEU A 185 17.14 22.37 4.46
N THR A 186 16.44 23.08 5.36
CA THR A 186 16.61 24.53 5.52
C THR A 186 17.98 24.95 6.05
N ILE A 187 18.72 24.05 6.70
CA ILE A 187 20.09 24.34 7.18
C ILE A 187 21.11 24.13 6.05
N ILE A 188 20.82 23.23 5.11
CA ILE A 188 21.73 22.86 4.01
C ILE A 188 21.61 23.83 2.82
N LEU A 189 20.41 24.38 2.59
CA LEU A 189 20.03 25.14 1.39
C LEU A 189 20.10 26.65 1.63
#